data_AF-A0A9E3K2L9-F1
#
_entry.id   AF-A0A9E3K2L9-F1
#
_cell.length_a   1.000
_cell.length_b   1.000
_cell.length_c   1.000
_cell.angle_alpha   90.00
_cell.angle_beta   90.00
_cell.angle_gamma   90.00
#
_symmetry.space_group_name_H-M   'P 1'
#
loop_
_entity.id
_entity.type
_entity.pdbx_description
1 polymer ?
#
loop_
_entity_poly.entity_id
_entity_poly.type
_entity_poly.pdbx_seq_one_letter_code
_entity_poly.pdbx_strand_id
1 'polypeptide(L)'
;MPARSGVLFLALAGIGSTGCITTAVVNNIQYQNRLREQAAARQRHIAELEPIAAAGDARARVALANELLSSLDRDARDLRRALALLEQAVAQDYGPAQGRLGEILADGRAGNGSLPVDLRDRERGIVLLQRAFALGCSAASNGTVGGLDPAWKAGLALAAAGHPEQALVWRARSILGCHSSRPGFLFWDATSRDTAPAQRTDTFAILLLTRDEHVIAKARAAVPADEFAAAERRAADLERQIADSERDYPAPPRKEQP
;
A
#
# COMPACT_ATOMS: atom_id res chain seq x y z
N MET A 1 -60.02 -68.20 17.66
CA MET A 1 -59.11 -68.76 16.64
C MET A 1 -58.62 -67.62 15.75
N PRO A 2 -57.36 -67.63 15.30
CA PRO A 2 -56.32 -66.77 15.89
C PRO A 2 -55.88 -65.55 15.05
N ALA A 3 -55.21 -64.66 15.79
CA ALA A 3 -54.26 -63.61 15.45
C ALA A 3 -53.64 -63.61 14.04
N ARG A 4 -53.57 -62.40 13.45
CA ARG A 4 -52.40 -61.92 12.68
C ARG A 4 -52.19 -60.42 12.91
N SER A 5 -51.54 -60.11 14.02
CA SER A 5 -50.72 -58.91 14.18
C SER A 5 -49.37 -59.19 13.54
N GLY A 6 -48.92 -58.32 12.65
CA GLY A 6 -47.57 -58.37 12.09
C GLY A 6 -47.45 -57.41 10.92
N VAL A 7 -46.23 -56.89 10.71
CA VAL A 7 -45.79 -55.97 9.64
C VAL A 7 -46.01 -54.50 10.04
N LEU A 8 -45.02 -53.62 10.23
CA LEU A 8 -43.57 -53.64 9.96
C LEU A 8 -42.96 -52.45 10.75
N PHE A 9 -42.13 -52.68 11.78
CA PHE A 9 -41.18 -51.67 12.27
C PHE A 9 -39.81 -52.06 11.71
N LEU A 10 -39.47 -51.51 10.55
CA LEU A 10 -38.19 -51.77 9.87
C LEU A 10 -37.38 -50.47 9.78
N ALA A 11 -36.40 -50.40 10.69
CA ALA A 11 -35.06 -49.84 10.51
C ALA A 11 -34.92 -48.41 9.95
N LEU A 12 -35.11 -47.41 10.83
CA LEU A 12 -34.45 -46.10 10.75
C LEU A 12 -33.08 -46.20 11.46
N ALA A 13 -32.14 -46.93 10.87
CA ALA A 13 -30.76 -47.04 11.38
C ALA A 13 -29.78 -47.24 10.21
N GLY A 14 -29.65 -46.21 9.37
CA GLY A 14 -28.76 -46.23 8.20
C GLY A 14 -28.37 -44.86 7.65
N ILE A 15 -28.52 -43.79 8.44
CA ILE A 15 -28.16 -42.42 8.04
C ILE A 15 -27.15 -41.87 9.05
N GLY A 16 -26.00 -42.53 9.17
CA GLY A 16 -24.92 -42.12 10.08
C GLY A 16 -23.68 -41.55 9.37
N SER A 17 -23.56 -41.73 8.05
CA SER A 17 -22.32 -41.43 7.31
C SER A 17 -22.50 -40.49 6.11
N THR A 18 -23.72 -40.07 5.75
CA THR A 18 -23.97 -39.08 4.68
C THR A 18 -23.86 -37.62 5.15
N GLY A 19 -23.74 -37.37 6.45
CA GLY A 19 -23.69 -36.03 7.03
C GLY A 19 -22.45 -35.20 6.66
N CYS A 20 -21.34 -35.83 6.27
CA CYS A 20 -20.11 -35.11 5.89
C CYS A 20 -20.10 -34.68 4.42
N ILE A 21 -20.83 -35.38 3.54
CA ILE A 21 -20.83 -35.07 2.10
C ILE A 21 -21.74 -33.87 1.81
N THR A 22 -22.85 -33.73 2.54
CA THR A 22 -23.80 -32.63 2.33
C THR A 22 -23.27 -31.27 2.78
N THR A 23 -22.46 -31.21 3.85
CA THR A 23 -21.87 -29.95 4.35
C THR A 23 -20.83 -29.37 3.39
N ALA A 24 -20.00 -30.21 2.76
CA ALA A 24 -19.02 -29.78 1.78
C ALA A 24 -19.67 -29.16 0.52
N VAL A 25 -20.76 -29.78 0.03
CA VAL A 25 -21.50 -29.28 -1.14
C VAL A 25 -22.18 -27.95 -0.83
N VAL A 26 -22.83 -27.82 0.33
CA VAL A 26 -23.48 -26.55 0.74
C VAL A 26 -22.45 -25.44 0.89
N ASN A 27 -21.30 -25.70 1.54
CA ASN A 27 -20.23 -24.72 1.69
C ASN A 27 -19.69 -24.25 0.33
N ASN A 28 -19.50 -25.16 -0.63
CA ASN A 28 -19.04 -24.81 -1.96
C ASN A 28 -20.08 -23.95 -2.70
N ILE A 29 -21.36 -24.28 -2.66
CA ILE A 29 -22.43 -23.49 -3.29
C ILE A 29 -22.50 -22.08 -2.67
N GLN A 30 -22.45 -21.98 -1.34
CA GLN A 30 -22.44 -20.69 -0.64
C GLN A 30 -21.21 -19.85 -1.00
N TYR A 31 -20.04 -20.48 -1.12
CA TYR A 31 -18.84 -19.80 -1.59
C TYR A 31 -19.00 -19.27 -3.02
N GLN A 32 -19.50 -20.10 -3.94
CA GLN A 32 -19.74 -19.69 -5.34
C GLN A 32 -20.78 -18.57 -5.45
N ASN A 33 -21.85 -18.61 -4.66
CA ASN A 33 -22.84 -17.54 -4.62
C ASN A 33 -22.24 -16.22 -4.13
N ARG A 34 -21.41 -16.26 -3.07
CA ARG A 34 -20.67 -15.06 -2.61
C ARG A 34 -19.75 -14.49 -3.69
N LEU A 35 -19.05 -15.33 -4.44
CA LEU A 35 -18.21 -14.86 -5.56
C LEU A 35 -19.04 -14.19 -6.66
N ARG A 36 -20.19 -14.76 -7.02
CA ARG A 36 -21.10 -14.16 -8.02
C ARG A 36 -21.69 -12.84 -7.54
N GLU A 37 -22.11 -12.76 -6.28
CA GLU A 37 -22.62 -11.53 -5.67
C GLU A 37 -21.55 -10.43 -5.63
N GLN A 38 -20.31 -10.77 -5.26
CA GLN A 38 -19.17 -9.85 -5.30
C GLN A 38 -18.88 -9.38 -6.73
N ALA A 39 -18.87 -10.28 -7.71
CA ALA A 39 -18.67 -9.93 -9.12
C ALA A 39 -19.79 -9.01 -9.64
N ALA A 40 -21.05 -9.29 -9.31
CA ALA A 40 -22.19 -8.46 -9.68
C ALA A 40 -22.18 -7.09 -8.98
N ALA A 41 -21.78 -7.04 -7.71
CA ALA A 41 -21.59 -5.78 -6.99
C ALA A 41 -20.48 -4.92 -7.63
N ARG A 42 -19.34 -5.53 -7.98
CA ARG A 42 -18.26 -4.87 -8.71
C ARG A 42 -18.72 -4.34 -10.07
N GLN A 43 -19.46 -5.14 -10.84
CA GLN A 43 -19.99 -4.71 -12.15
C GLN A 43 -20.95 -3.52 -12.01
N ARG A 44 -21.83 -3.53 -10.99
CA ARG A 44 -22.69 -2.37 -10.69
C ARG A 44 -21.87 -1.13 -10.35
N HIS A 45 -20.85 -1.27 -9.50
CA HIS A 45 -20.00 -0.15 -9.13
C HIS A 45 -19.22 0.42 -10.32
N ILE A 46 -18.71 -0.44 -11.21
CA ILE A 46 -18.11 -0.01 -12.48
C ILE A 46 -19.11 0.79 -13.31
N ALA A 47 -20.33 0.27 -13.50
CA ALA A 47 -21.37 0.95 -14.28
C ALA A 47 -21.79 2.30 -13.69
N GLU A 48 -21.78 2.43 -12.36
CA GLU A 48 -22.04 3.70 -11.65
C GLU A 48 -20.91 4.72 -11.86
N LEU A 49 -19.66 4.26 -11.85
CA LEU A 49 -18.48 5.12 -11.99
C LEU A 49 -18.23 5.57 -13.43
N GLU A 50 -18.56 4.74 -14.42
CA GLU A 50 -18.32 4.99 -15.84
C GLU A 50 -18.80 6.37 -16.34
N PRO A 51 -20.07 6.78 -16.16
CA PRO A 51 -20.52 8.08 -16.63
C PRO A 51 -19.84 9.24 -15.90
N ILE A 52 -19.51 9.10 -14.62
CA ILE A 52 -18.87 10.14 -13.81
C ILE A 52 -17.41 10.32 -14.23
N ALA A 53 -16.68 9.21 -14.44
CA ALA A 53 -15.31 9.21 -14.94
C ALA A 53 -15.24 9.78 -16.37
N ALA A 54 -16.22 9.45 -17.23
CA ALA A 54 -16.35 9.99 -18.57
C ALA A 54 -16.62 11.51 -18.57
N ALA A 55 -17.39 12.00 -17.58
CA ALA A 55 -17.66 13.43 -17.39
C ALA A 55 -16.44 14.25 -16.92
N GLY A 56 -15.32 13.59 -16.59
CA GLY A 56 -14.08 14.28 -16.25
C GLY A 56 -13.65 14.18 -14.80
N ASP A 57 -14.43 13.57 -13.92
CA ASP A 57 -14.13 13.51 -12.49
C ASP A 57 -12.89 12.63 -12.22
N ALA A 58 -11.79 13.25 -11.73
CA ALA A 58 -10.55 12.54 -11.44
C ALA A 58 -10.69 11.48 -10.34
N ARG A 59 -11.55 11.71 -9.34
CA ARG A 59 -11.79 10.76 -8.26
C ARG A 59 -12.51 9.51 -8.78
N ALA A 60 -13.52 9.69 -9.63
CA ALA A 60 -14.23 8.61 -10.29
C ALA A 60 -13.33 7.84 -11.25
N ARG A 61 -12.43 8.51 -11.98
CA ARG A 61 -11.41 7.86 -12.81
C ARG A 61 -10.48 6.95 -12.00
N VAL A 62 -9.98 7.42 -10.87
CA VAL A 62 -9.15 6.60 -9.97
C VAL A 62 -9.94 5.43 -9.38
N ALA A 63 -11.17 5.67 -8.93
CA ALA A 63 -12.03 4.60 -8.41
C ALA A 63 -12.28 3.53 -9.47
N LEU A 64 -12.63 3.93 -10.70
CA LEU A 64 -12.87 3.03 -11.82
C LEU A 64 -11.61 2.26 -12.20
N ALA A 65 -10.45 2.92 -12.25
CA ALA A 65 -9.17 2.26 -12.49
C ALA A 65 -8.88 1.21 -11.41
N ASN A 66 -9.13 1.52 -10.14
CA ASN A 66 -8.94 0.57 -9.04
C ASN A 66 -9.88 -0.64 -9.14
N GLU A 67 -11.14 -0.43 -9.52
CA GLU A 67 -12.05 -1.53 -9.80
C GLU A 67 -11.54 -2.41 -10.93
N LEU A 68 -11.10 -1.83 -12.05
CA LEU A 68 -10.54 -2.59 -13.18
C LEU A 68 -9.29 -3.39 -12.77
N LEU A 69 -8.45 -2.86 -11.88
CA LEU A 69 -7.24 -3.51 -11.40
C LEU A 69 -7.45 -4.55 -10.30
N SER A 70 -8.61 -4.54 -9.60
CA SER A 70 -8.88 -5.41 -8.45
C SER A 70 -9.18 -6.87 -8.84
N SER A 71 -9.54 -7.13 -10.10
CA SER A 71 -9.79 -8.49 -10.58
C SER A 71 -8.50 -9.29 -10.74
N LEU A 72 -8.50 -10.52 -10.24
CA LEU A 72 -7.42 -11.49 -10.45
C LEU A 72 -7.38 -11.98 -11.91
N ASP A 73 -8.53 -12.02 -12.57
CA ASP A 73 -8.69 -12.47 -13.96
C ASP A 73 -8.70 -11.30 -14.96
N ARG A 74 -8.17 -10.13 -14.56
CA ARG A 74 -8.14 -8.98 -15.46
C ARG A 74 -7.33 -9.30 -16.72
N ASP A 75 -7.86 -8.92 -17.86
CA ASP A 75 -7.14 -9.07 -19.12
C ASP A 75 -6.24 -7.85 -19.39
N ALA A 76 -5.50 -7.90 -20.51
CA ALA A 76 -4.64 -6.79 -20.92
C ALA A 76 -5.44 -5.53 -21.29
N ARG A 77 -6.73 -5.65 -21.64
CA ARG A 77 -7.59 -4.53 -22.00
C ARG A 77 -7.98 -3.74 -20.75
N ASP A 78 -8.40 -4.42 -19.70
CA ASP A 78 -8.74 -3.80 -18.41
C ASP A 78 -7.53 -3.10 -17.79
N LEU A 79 -6.34 -3.72 -17.87
CA LEU A 79 -5.10 -3.10 -17.43
C LEU A 79 -4.83 -1.79 -18.19
N ARG A 80 -4.84 -1.80 -19.53
CA ARG A 80 -4.58 -0.60 -20.33
C ARG A 80 -5.63 0.49 -20.09
N ARG A 81 -6.90 0.10 -19.96
CA ARG A 81 -8.00 1.02 -19.64
C ARG A 81 -7.79 1.67 -18.28
N ALA A 82 -7.41 0.90 -17.26
CA ALA A 82 -7.12 1.42 -15.93
C ALA A 82 -5.95 2.41 -15.94
N LEU A 83 -4.86 2.08 -16.63
CA LEU A 83 -3.71 2.99 -16.75
C LEU A 83 -4.12 4.28 -17.46
N ALA A 84 -4.88 4.22 -18.55
CA ALA A 84 -5.37 5.41 -19.26
C ALA A 84 -6.25 6.31 -18.37
N LEU A 85 -7.10 5.73 -17.52
CA LEU A 85 -7.91 6.48 -16.56
C LEU A 85 -7.04 7.19 -15.51
N LEU A 86 -6.00 6.50 -15.02
CA LEU A 86 -5.04 7.10 -14.08
C LEU A 86 -4.26 8.24 -14.74
N GLU A 87 -3.80 8.07 -15.99
CA GLU A 87 -3.12 9.12 -16.76
C GLU A 87 -3.99 10.38 -16.90
N GLN A 88 -5.26 10.19 -17.25
CA GLN A 88 -6.21 11.29 -17.38
C GLN A 88 -6.46 12.02 -16.06
N ALA A 89 -6.40 11.32 -14.92
CA ALA A 89 -6.52 11.93 -13.60
C ALA A 89 -5.20 12.59 -13.14
N VAL A 90 -4.04 12.02 -13.49
CA VAL A 90 -2.72 12.64 -13.30
C VAL A 90 -2.61 13.96 -14.05
N ALA A 91 -3.17 14.05 -15.26
CA ALA A 91 -3.23 15.28 -16.05
C ALA A 91 -4.06 16.40 -15.37
N GLN A 92 -4.89 16.07 -14.38
CA GLN A 92 -5.61 17.03 -13.54
C GLN A 92 -4.91 17.31 -12.20
N ASP A 93 -3.65 16.91 -12.06
CA ASP A 93 -2.86 17.03 -10.83
C ASP A 93 -3.51 16.33 -9.61
N TYR A 94 -4.24 15.23 -9.85
CA TYR A 94 -4.92 14.51 -8.80
C TYR A 94 -3.95 13.56 -8.05
N GLY A 95 -3.55 13.94 -6.83
CA GLY A 95 -2.57 13.22 -6.02
C GLY A 95 -2.80 11.71 -5.87
N PRO A 96 -4.03 11.22 -5.60
CA PRO A 96 -4.31 9.78 -5.56
C PRO A 96 -4.02 9.06 -6.89
N ALA A 97 -4.23 9.71 -8.04
CA ALA A 97 -3.88 9.14 -9.34
C ALA A 97 -2.36 9.07 -9.53
N GLN A 98 -1.65 10.12 -9.14
CA GLN A 98 -0.18 10.16 -9.19
C GLN A 98 0.42 9.07 -8.31
N GLY A 99 -0.07 8.91 -7.08
CA GLY A 99 0.40 7.88 -6.17
C GLY A 99 0.13 6.46 -6.70
N ARG A 100 -1.09 6.22 -7.21
CA ARG A 100 -1.48 4.91 -7.73
C ARG A 100 -0.75 4.52 -9.01
N LEU A 101 -0.67 5.43 -9.99
CA LEU A 101 0.07 5.19 -11.22
C LEU A 101 1.58 5.07 -10.93
N GLY A 102 2.08 5.92 -10.03
CA GLY A 102 3.47 5.90 -9.59
C GLY A 102 3.89 4.56 -9.01
N GLU A 103 3.09 3.99 -8.11
CA GLU A 103 3.32 2.65 -7.57
C GLU A 103 3.35 1.58 -8.67
N ILE A 104 2.36 1.59 -9.57
CA ILE A 104 2.24 0.58 -10.62
C ILE A 104 3.47 0.58 -11.53
N LEU A 105 3.91 1.77 -11.94
CA LEU A 105 5.05 1.94 -12.83
C LEU A 105 6.39 1.65 -12.12
N ALA A 106 6.55 2.09 -10.87
CA ALA A 106 7.77 1.88 -10.07
C ALA A 106 8.01 0.40 -9.74
N ASP A 107 6.97 -0.32 -9.32
CA ASP A 107 7.05 -1.75 -9.03
C ASP A 107 7.04 -2.60 -10.31
N GLY A 108 6.55 -2.06 -11.42
CA GLY A 108 6.31 -2.82 -12.65
C GLY A 108 5.24 -3.91 -12.47
N ARG A 109 4.30 -3.72 -11.54
CA ARG A 109 3.17 -4.63 -11.29
C ARG A 109 1.90 -3.87 -10.90
N ALA A 110 0.75 -4.46 -11.18
CA ALA A 110 -0.53 -3.98 -10.65
C ALA A 110 -1.21 -5.14 -9.89
N GLY A 111 -1.49 -4.97 -8.60
CA GLY A 111 -1.92 -6.09 -7.76
C GLY A 111 -0.93 -7.27 -7.84
N ASN A 112 -1.43 -8.47 -8.17
CA ASN A 112 -0.61 -9.68 -8.26
C ASN A 112 0.04 -9.92 -9.64
N GLY A 113 -0.27 -9.10 -10.64
CA GLY A 113 0.19 -9.30 -12.02
C GLY A 113 1.30 -8.33 -12.41
N SER A 114 2.36 -8.85 -13.05
CA SER A 114 3.43 -8.03 -13.64
C SER A 114 2.91 -7.21 -14.82
N LEU A 115 3.46 -6.01 -15.01
CA LEU A 115 3.19 -5.21 -16.20
C LEU A 115 3.92 -5.82 -17.41
N PRO A 116 3.30 -5.74 -18.60
CA PRO A 116 4.01 -5.85 -19.88
C PRO A 116 5.24 -4.93 -19.91
N VAL A 117 6.33 -5.37 -20.53
CA VAL A 117 7.62 -4.63 -20.53
C VAL A 117 7.46 -3.22 -21.11
N ASP A 118 6.63 -3.07 -22.14
CA ASP A 118 6.30 -1.79 -22.80
C ASP A 118 5.56 -0.79 -21.89
N LEU A 119 4.99 -1.26 -20.79
CA LEU A 119 4.26 -0.44 -19.83
C LEU A 119 5.06 -0.16 -18.54
N ARG A 120 6.26 -0.71 -18.40
CA ARG A 120 7.12 -0.47 -17.23
C ARG A 120 7.90 0.80 -17.42
N ASP A 121 7.83 1.69 -16.43
CA ASP A 121 8.60 2.92 -16.43
C ASP A 121 8.91 3.33 -14.98
N ARG A 122 9.96 2.73 -14.42
CA ARG A 122 10.28 2.90 -13.00
C ARG A 122 10.59 4.35 -12.64
N GLU A 123 11.37 5.03 -13.47
CA GLU A 123 11.80 6.41 -13.24
C GLU A 123 10.59 7.36 -13.20
N ARG A 124 9.69 7.22 -14.17
CA ARG A 124 8.43 7.97 -14.16
C ARG A 124 7.57 7.62 -12.95
N GLY A 125 7.53 6.35 -12.56
CA GLY A 125 6.84 5.89 -11.36
C GLY A 125 7.33 6.60 -10.10
N ILE A 126 8.66 6.70 -9.93
CA ILE A 126 9.30 7.42 -8.83
C ILE A 126 8.87 8.89 -8.85
N VAL A 127 9.00 9.60 -9.97
CA VAL A 127 8.62 11.02 -10.08
C VAL A 127 7.15 11.24 -9.70
N LEU A 128 6.24 10.37 -10.13
CA LEU A 128 4.82 10.46 -9.78
C LEU A 128 4.58 10.27 -8.28
N LEU A 129 5.30 9.35 -7.62
CA LEU A 129 5.22 9.17 -6.17
C LEU A 129 5.73 10.40 -5.41
N GLN A 130 6.81 11.02 -5.90
CA GLN A 130 7.38 12.24 -5.32
C GLN A 130 6.41 13.42 -5.42
N ARG A 131 5.74 13.60 -6.57
CA ARG A 131 4.67 14.60 -6.74
C ARG A 131 3.45 14.30 -5.89
N ALA A 132 3.04 13.05 -5.81
CA ALA A 132 1.91 12.64 -4.98
C ALA A 132 2.13 12.96 -3.50
N PHE A 133 3.36 12.79 -3.00
CA PHE A 133 3.72 13.18 -1.64
C PHE A 133 3.54 14.68 -1.39
N ALA A 134 3.90 15.54 -2.35
CA ALA A 134 3.71 16.99 -2.22
C ALA A 134 2.23 17.38 -2.09
N LEU A 135 1.32 16.55 -2.61
CA LEU A 135 -0.12 16.74 -2.50
C LEU A 135 -0.73 16.10 -1.24
N GLY A 136 -0.05 15.15 -0.60
CA GLY A 136 -0.52 14.55 0.64
C GLY A 136 0.18 13.27 1.07
N CYS A 137 -0.02 12.91 2.33
CA CYS A 137 0.58 11.74 2.97
C CYS A 137 -0.08 10.40 2.65
N SER A 138 -1.19 10.42 1.91
CA SER A 138 -1.93 9.22 1.57
C SER A 138 -2.50 9.37 0.18
N ALA A 139 -2.17 8.44 -0.71
CA ALA A 139 -2.81 8.31 -2.01
C ALA A 139 -4.18 7.60 -1.94
N ALA A 140 -4.77 7.42 -0.74
CA ALA A 140 -6.00 6.67 -0.59
C ALA A 140 -7.19 7.35 -1.27
N SER A 141 -7.77 6.67 -2.25
CA SER A 141 -9.10 6.97 -2.79
C SER A 141 -10.16 6.27 -1.93
N ASN A 142 -10.54 6.84 -0.79
CA ASN A 142 -11.65 6.43 0.10
C ASN A 142 -11.73 4.92 0.47
N GLY A 143 -11.45 4.60 1.74
CA GLY A 143 -11.96 3.39 2.38
C GLY A 143 -11.06 2.15 2.36
N THR A 144 -9.91 2.17 1.67
CA THR A 144 -8.88 1.13 1.89
C THR A 144 -8.11 1.44 3.17
N VAL A 145 -8.28 0.58 4.17
CA VAL A 145 -7.48 0.58 5.40
C VAL A 145 -6.03 0.29 5.01
N GLY A 146 -5.17 1.31 5.04
CA GLY A 146 -3.75 1.22 4.66
C GLY A 146 -3.39 2.03 3.41
N GLY A 147 -3.75 3.32 3.37
CA GLY A 147 -3.34 4.22 2.30
C GLY A 147 -1.83 4.17 2.04
N LEU A 148 -1.45 4.17 0.77
CA LEU A 148 -0.06 4.21 0.34
C LEU A 148 0.55 5.56 0.72
N ASP A 149 1.59 5.56 1.55
CA ASP A 149 2.49 6.71 1.73
C ASP A 149 3.37 6.84 0.49
N PRO A 150 3.20 7.90 -0.34
CA PRO A 150 3.94 8.02 -1.58
C PRO A 150 5.44 8.21 -1.37
N ALA A 151 5.87 8.89 -0.29
CA ALA A 151 7.29 9.09 0.00
C ALA A 151 7.96 7.79 0.44
N TRP A 152 7.30 6.99 1.27
CA TRP A 152 7.81 5.67 1.64
C TRP A 152 8.01 4.80 0.39
N LYS A 153 7.00 4.80 -0.48
CA LYS A 153 7.03 4.02 -1.73
C LYS A 153 8.11 4.53 -2.70
N ALA A 154 8.28 5.85 -2.82
CA ALA A 154 9.36 6.45 -3.61
C ALA A 154 10.73 6.00 -3.08
N GLY A 155 10.92 5.98 -1.75
CA GLY A 155 12.14 5.49 -1.11
C GLY A 155 12.45 4.03 -1.48
N LEU A 156 11.46 3.14 -1.39
CA LEU A 156 11.63 1.74 -1.80
C LEU A 156 12.00 1.60 -3.29
N ALA A 157 11.33 2.36 -4.16
CA ALA A 157 11.56 2.33 -5.60
C ALA A 157 12.97 2.85 -5.97
N LEU A 158 13.43 3.92 -5.32
CA LEU A 158 14.78 4.46 -5.47
C LEU A 158 15.86 3.48 -5.01
N ALA A 159 15.65 2.81 -3.87
CA ALA A 159 16.57 1.78 -3.41
C ALA A 159 16.68 0.63 -4.43
N ALA A 160 15.54 0.16 -4.95
CA ALA A 160 15.50 -0.87 -5.99
C ALA A 160 16.11 -0.43 -7.33
N ALA A 161 16.19 0.87 -7.59
CA ALA A 161 16.86 1.47 -8.76
C ALA A 161 18.38 1.70 -8.54
N GLY A 162 18.91 1.42 -7.35
CA GLY A 162 20.33 1.66 -7.05
C GLY A 162 20.63 3.10 -6.61
N HIS A 163 19.65 3.81 -6.07
CA HIS A 163 19.79 5.17 -5.54
C HIS A 163 19.58 5.23 -4.01
N PRO A 164 20.43 4.58 -3.20
CA PRO A 164 20.23 4.43 -1.75
C PRO A 164 20.22 5.77 -0.98
N GLU A 165 21.03 6.75 -1.40
CA GLU A 165 21.05 8.07 -0.77
C GLU A 165 19.72 8.81 -0.96
N GLN A 166 19.18 8.83 -2.19
CA GLN A 166 17.87 9.41 -2.44
C GLN A 166 16.76 8.61 -1.74
N ALA A 167 16.89 7.28 -1.68
CA ALA A 167 15.95 6.44 -0.94
C ALA A 167 15.89 6.82 0.54
N LEU A 168 17.03 7.14 1.15
CA LEU A 168 17.10 7.60 2.54
C LEU A 168 16.40 8.94 2.72
N VAL A 169 16.61 9.90 1.82
CA VAL A 169 15.90 11.19 1.81
C VAL A 169 14.38 10.96 1.81
N TRP A 170 13.88 10.13 0.91
CA TRP A 170 12.43 9.87 0.81
C TRP A 170 11.87 9.07 1.98
N ARG A 171 12.64 8.15 2.57
CA ARG A 171 12.30 7.50 3.85
C ARG A 171 12.18 8.52 4.98
N ALA A 172 13.12 9.45 5.09
CA ALA A 172 13.11 10.50 6.10
C ALA A 172 11.91 11.44 5.91
N ARG A 173 11.64 11.88 4.66
CA ARG A 173 10.47 12.70 4.32
C ARG A 173 9.15 12.04 4.67
N SER A 174 9.01 10.75 4.42
CA SER A 174 7.84 9.94 4.83
C SER A 174 7.64 9.98 6.35
N ILE A 175 8.71 9.79 7.13
CA ILE A 175 8.62 9.78 8.60
C ILE A 175 8.32 11.18 9.14
N LEU A 176 9.03 12.21 8.66
CA LEU A 176 8.93 13.58 9.17
C LEU A 176 7.67 14.30 8.70
N GLY A 177 7.25 14.07 7.45
CA GLY A 177 6.09 14.70 6.84
C GLY A 177 4.78 13.95 7.10
N CYS A 178 4.83 12.62 7.20
CA CYS A 178 3.64 11.77 7.24
C CYS A 178 3.55 10.86 8.47
N HIS A 179 4.51 10.94 9.39
CA HIS A 179 4.52 10.14 10.62
C HIS A 179 4.40 8.63 10.37
N SER A 180 4.97 8.15 9.26
CA SER A 180 4.90 6.73 8.85
C SER A 180 5.58 5.77 9.82
N SER A 181 6.44 6.31 10.70
CA SER A 181 7.07 5.56 11.79
C SER A 181 7.06 6.37 13.09
N ARG A 182 7.07 5.65 14.21
CA ARG A 182 7.15 6.25 15.54
C ARG A 182 8.62 6.27 15.99
N PRO A 183 9.08 7.32 16.71
CA PRO A 183 10.44 7.40 17.23
C PRO A 183 10.89 6.14 17.98
N GLY A 184 10.01 5.52 18.77
CA GLY A 184 10.32 4.27 19.47
C GLY A 184 10.66 3.08 18.57
N PHE A 185 10.06 2.99 17.37
CA PHE A 185 10.42 1.97 16.38
C PHE A 185 11.79 2.25 15.77
N LEU A 186 12.08 3.52 15.44
CA LEU A 186 13.40 3.92 14.92
C LEU A 186 14.50 3.64 15.94
N PHE A 187 14.26 3.92 17.22
CA PHE A 187 15.17 3.56 18.30
C PHE A 187 15.42 2.04 18.36
N TRP A 188 14.37 1.23 18.29
CA TRP A 188 14.50 -0.23 18.29
C TRP A 188 15.30 -0.74 17.08
N ASP A 189 14.98 -0.26 15.87
CA ASP A 189 15.68 -0.63 14.63
C ASP A 189 17.16 -0.22 14.68
N ALA A 190 17.46 1.00 15.15
CA ALA A 190 18.81 1.54 15.25
C ALA A 190 19.65 0.91 16.36
N THR A 191 19.04 0.32 17.39
CA THR A 191 19.77 -0.39 18.47
C THR A 191 19.74 -1.91 18.33
N SER A 192 19.02 -2.44 17.34
CA SER A 192 18.95 -3.87 17.08
C SER A 192 20.31 -4.41 16.63
N ARG A 193 20.69 -5.57 17.18
CA ARG A 193 21.94 -6.27 16.84
C ARG A 193 21.91 -6.85 15.42
N ASP A 194 20.71 -7.09 14.89
CA ASP A 194 20.51 -7.66 13.56
C ASP A 194 20.60 -6.59 12.45
N THR A 195 20.65 -5.31 12.83
CA THR A 195 20.73 -4.19 11.89
C THR A 195 22.18 -3.90 11.55
N ALA A 196 22.50 -3.88 10.25
CA ALA A 196 23.85 -3.57 9.76
C ALA A 196 24.32 -2.17 10.22
N PRO A 197 25.62 -1.97 10.52
CA PRO A 197 26.11 -0.70 11.08
C PRO A 197 25.76 0.56 10.26
N ALA A 198 25.84 0.48 8.93
CA ALA A 198 25.46 1.59 8.05
C ALA A 198 23.95 1.92 8.18
N GLN A 199 23.10 0.90 8.18
CA GLN A 199 21.65 1.07 8.37
C GLN A 199 21.31 1.62 9.76
N ARG A 200 22.03 1.22 10.82
CA ARG A 200 21.86 1.81 12.16
C ARG A 200 22.17 3.30 12.15
N THR A 201 23.25 3.71 11.50
CA THR A 201 23.65 5.11 11.36
C THR A 201 22.57 5.92 10.64
N ASP A 202 22.04 5.40 9.53
CA ASP A 202 20.96 6.03 8.78
C ASP A 202 19.64 6.10 9.58
N THR A 203 19.26 5.04 10.29
CA THR A 203 18.05 5.05 11.15
C THR A 203 18.22 6.02 12.33
N PHE A 204 19.41 6.08 12.96
CA PHE A 204 19.68 7.10 14.00
C PHE A 204 19.65 8.51 13.44
N ALA A 205 20.19 8.74 12.25
CA ALA A 205 20.12 10.05 11.61
C ALA A 205 18.67 10.50 11.43
N ILE A 206 17.78 9.62 10.97
CA ILE A 206 16.34 9.93 10.88
C ILE A 206 15.73 10.16 12.27
N LEU A 207 16.06 9.35 13.28
CA LEU A 207 15.58 9.53 14.65
C LEU A 207 15.96 10.91 15.20
N LEU A 208 17.19 11.37 14.97
CA LEU A 208 17.62 12.71 15.39
C LEU A 208 16.77 13.82 14.77
N LEU A 209 16.38 13.64 13.50
CA LEU A 209 15.51 14.60 12.81
C LEU A 209 14.07 14.62 13.34
N THR A 210 13.60 13.60 14.07
CA THR A 210 12.27 13.64 14.70
C THR A 210 12.19 14.59 15.88
N ARG A 211 13.34 15.04 16.43
CA ARG A 211 13.45 15.95 17.59
C ARG A 211 12.69 15.45 18.83
N ASP A 212 12.60 14.13 18.99
CA ASP A 212 12.03 13.50 20.19
C ASP A 212 13.11 13.39 21.26
N GLU A 213 13.20 14.41 22.11
CA GLU A 213 14.26 14.54 23.14
C GLU A 213 14.37 13.30 24.04
N HIS A 214 13.23 12.69 24.39
CA HIS A 214 13.22 11.52 25.27
C HIS A 214 13.85 10.30 24.59
N VAL A 215 13.42 10.01 23.36
CA VAL A 215 13.95 8.86 22.60
C VAL A 215 15.39 9.10 22.16
N ILE A 216 15.76 10.34 21.84
CA ILE A 216 17.14 10.73 21.51
C ILE A 216 18.08 10.57 22.72
N ALA A 217 17.68 11.01 23.91
CA ALA A 217 18.47 10.81 25.13
C ALA A 217 18.69 9.31 25.42
N LYS A 218 17.65 8.50 25.23
CA LYS A 218 17.74 7.04 25.35
C LYS A 218 18.68 6.42 24.31
N ALA A 219 18.60 6.87 23.05
CA ALA A 219 19.52 6.46 21.99
C ALA A 219 20.97 6.77 22.34
N ARG A 220 21.26 8.01 22.76
CA ARG A 220 22.61 8.47 23.14
C ARG A 220 23.21 7.64 24.28
N ALA A 221 22.40 7.20 25.23
CA ALA A 221 22.86 6.34 26.33
C ALA A 221 23.08 4.87 25.92
N ALA A 222 22.46 4.42 24.83
CA ALA A 222 22.45 3.01 24.41
C ALA A 222 23.56 2.63 23.41
N VAL A 223 24.22 3.61 22.80
CA VAL A 223 25.22 3.38 21.73
C VAL A 223 26.57 4.03 22.03
N PRO A 224 27.67 3.52 21.42
CA PRO A 224 28.97 4.16 21.51
C PRO A 224 28.95 5.63 21.05
N ALA A 225 29.73 6.48 21.72
CA ALA A 225 29.75 7.92 21.46
C ALA A 225 30.20 8.27 20.03
N ASP A 226 31.10 7.48 19.44
CA ASP A 226 31.57 7.61 18.08
C ASP A 226 30.50 7.24 17.04
N GLU A 227 29.72 6.16 17.29
CA GLU A 227 28.56 5.80 16.46
C GLU A 227 27.49 6.91 16.51
N PHE A 228 27.20 7.44 17.70
CA PHE A 228 26.24 8.53 17.86
C PHE A 228 26.69 9.81 17.14
N ALA A 229 27.97 10.19 17.28
CA ALA A 229 28.54 11.34 16.58
C ALA A 229 28.53 11.15 15.04
N ALA A 230 28.67 9.92 14.55
CA ALA A 230 28.51 9.63 13.13
C ALA A 230 27.07 9.83 12.66
N ALA A 231 26.08 9.41 13.47
CA ALA A 231 24.68 9.66 13.19
C ALA A 231 24.32 11.15 13.22
N GLU A 232 24.89 11.95 14.13
CA GLU A 232 24.71 13.41 14.16
C GLU A 232 25.20 14.08 12.88
N ARG A 233 26.39 13.71 12.38
CA ARG A 233 26.90 14.20 11.08
C ARG A 233 25.97 13.80 9.94
N ARG A 234 25.55 12.53 9.93
CA ARG A 234 24.63 11.99 8.91
C ARG A 234 23.28 12.69 8.93
N ALA A 235 22.76 13.05 10.10
CA ALA A 235 21.51 13.81 10.25
C ALA A 235 21.62 15.21 9.65
N ALA A 236 22.73 15.91 9.89
CA ALA A 236 22.97 17.23 9.29
C ALA A 236 23.08 17.18 7.76
N ASP A 237 23.72 16.14 7.22
CA ASP A 237 23.76 15.91 5.76
C ASP A 237 22.37 15.63 5.20
N LEU A 238 21.61 14.77 5.89
CA LEU A 238 20.26 14.38 5.48
C LEU A 238 19.29 15.56 5.55
N GLU A 239 19.38 16.44 6.55
CA GLU A 239 18.58 17.66 6.66
C GLU A 239 18.80 18.58 5.45
N ARG A 240 20.06 18.75 5.02
CA ARG A 240 20.39 19.52 3.80
C ARG A 240 19.79 18.91 2.55
N GLN A 241 19.91 17.59 2.38
CA GLN A 241 19.35 16.87 1.22
C GLN A 241 17.81 16.93 1.20
N ILE A 242 17.17 16.85 2.37
CA ILE A 242 15.72 17.05 2.50
C ILE A 242 15.38 18.46 2.03
N ALA A 243 16.02 19.50 2.56
CA ALA A 243 15.76 20.89 2.18
C ALA A 243 15.96 21.14 0.68
N ASP A 244 16.99 20.53 0.06
CA ASP A 244 17.19 20.62 -1.39
C ASP A 244 16.04 19.93 -2.16
N SER A 245 15.60 18.74 -1.72
CA SER A 245 14.47 18.04 -2.35
C SER A 245 13.13 18.78 -2.19
N GLU A 246 12.96 19.61 -1.16
CA GLU A 246 11.74 20.41 -0.95
C GLU A 246 11.55 21.52 -1.98
N ARG A 247 12.62 21.92 -2.69
CA ARG A 247 12.52 22.89 -3.78
C ARG A 247 11.70 22.36 -4.94
N ASP A 248 11.87 21.07 -5.25
CA ASP A 248 11.18 20.41 -6.36
C ASP A 248 9.88 19.73 -5.92
N TYR A 249 9.86 19.22 -4.69
CA TYR A 249 8.74 18.49 -4.11
C TYR A 249 8.44 19.00 -2.70
N PRO A 250 7.60 20.04 -2.54
CA PRO A 250 7.27 20.57 -1.22
C PRO A 250 6.77 19.49 -0.26
N ALA A 251 6.97 19.70 1.04
CA ALA A 251 6.31 18.84 2.03
C ALA A 251 4.78 18.99 1.92
N PRO A 252 4.00 17.91 2.16
CA PRO A 252 2.55 18.00 2.12
C PRO A 252 2.06 19.06 3.11
N PRO A 253 0.94 19.74 2.79
CA PRO A 253 0.35 20.67 3.72
C PRO A 253 0.06 19.94 5.03
N ARG A 254 0.72 20.35 6.10
CA ARG A 254 0.38 19.87 7.44
C ARG A 254 -1.06 20.32 7.65
N LYS A 255 -1.99 19.37 7.79
CA LYS A 255 -3.27 19.71 8.40
C LYS A 255 -2.89 20.26 9.76
N GLU A 256 -3.00 21.57 9.92
CA GLU A 256 -2.73 22.24 11.18
C GLU A 256 -3.40 21.40 12.25
N GLN A 257 -2.60 20.90 13.19
CA GLN A 257 -3.13 20.27 14.38
C GLN A 257 -4.14 21.27 14.96
N PRO A 258 -5.39 20.86 15.23
CA PRO A 258 -6.36 21.75 15.87
C PRO A 258 -5.80 22.33 17.16
#